data_AF-A0AB34GV14-F1
#
_entry.id   AF-A0AB34GV14-F1
#
_cell.length_a   1.000
_cell.length_b   1.000
_cell.length_c   1.000
_cell.angle_alpha   90.00
_cell.angle_beta   90.00
_cell.angle_gamma   90.00
#
_symmetry.space_group_name_H-M   'P 1'
#
loop_
_entity.id
_entity.type
_entity.pdbx_description
1 polymer ?
#
loop_
_entity_poly.entity_id
_entity_poly.type
_entity_poly.pdbx_seq_one_letter_code
_entity_poly.pdbx_strand_id
1 'polypeptide(L)'
;MDIPGPGPVKEKEKQQGKKQQEREGKHEKKKEGDEDRGPLCGPVNCNEKIVVLLQRLKPEIKDVAEKLSLVTTWLQLQMPQIEDGDSVGVAVQEKVFELTTTLHSKPEGFHTQISKYFSERSDAMTKAAKQPHVGDYRRRVHQLDDAEYWDVRLMVMEIRKAYTVFYDIILKNFEKLKKPRGETKGVISWPPLIFCDGSSRDLPDFYRGLQTFPTFCLLRFLPHLASQAQ
;
A
#
# COMPACT_ATOMS: atom_id res chain seq x y z
N MET A 1 -18.53 11.32 -10.72
CA MET A 1 -17.75 12.40 -10.09
C MET A 1 -18.62 13.62 -10.22
N ASP A 2 -19.49 13.84 -9.23
CA ASP A 2 -20.74 14.56 -9.46
C ASP A 2 -20.66 15.96 -8.85
N ILE A 3 -19.62 16.71 -9.24
CA ILE A 3 -19.50 18.13 -8.91
C ILE A 3 -20.26 18.92 -9.99
N PRO A 4 -21.33 19.66 -9.63
CA PRO A 4 -22.07 20.44 -10.60
C PRO A 4 -21.14 21.37 -11.39
N GLY A 5 -21.23 21.34 -12.73
CA GLY A 5 -20.50 22.27 -13.58
C GLY A 5 -21.07 23.69 -13.44
N PRO A 6 -20.26 24.75 -13.57
CA PRO A 6 -20.80 26.11 -13.64
C PRO A 6 -21.62 26.25 -14.92
N GLY A 7 -22.94 26.25 -14.79
CA GLY A 7 -23.86 26.48 -15.89
C GLY A 7 -24.07 27.99 -16.14
N PRO A 8 -24.13 28.45 -17.40
CA PRO A 8 -24.22 29.88 -17.76
C PRO A 8 -25.52 30.58 -17.31
N VAL A 9 -26.51 29.82 -16.86
CA VAL A 9 -27.84 30.33 -16.48
C VAL A 9 -27.89 30.80 -15.02
N LYS A 10 -27.20 30.10 -14.10
CA LYS A 10 -27.21 30.44 -12.66
C LYS A 10 -26.37 31.68 -12.32
N GLU A 11 -25.42 32.06 -13.17
CA GLU A 11 -24.64 33.30 -12.99
C GLU A 11 -25.45 34.56 -13.32
N LYS A 12 -26.36 34.50 -14.30
CA LYS A 12 -27.14 35.66 -14.75
C LYS A 12 -28.20 36.10 -13.73
N GLU A 13 -28.87 35.15 -13.08
CA GLU A 13 -29.81 35.44 -11.99
C GLU A 13 -29.10 36.02 -10.75
N LYS A 14 -27.90 35.50 -10.44
CA LYS A 14 -27.07 35.98 -9.32
C LYS A 14 -26.48 37.38 -9.57
N GLN A 15 -26.23 37.74 -10.84
CA GLN A 15 -25.79 39.08 -11.25
C GLN A 15 -26.95 40.10 -11.25
N GLN A 16 -28.17 39.68 -11.61
CA GLN A 16 -29.35 40.56 -11.53
C GLN A 16 -29.75 40.87 -10.08
N GLY A 17 -29.68 39.89 -9.16
CA GLY A 17 -29.91 40.12 -7.74
C GLY A 17 -28.87 41.05 -7.09
N LYS A 18 -27.60 40.97 -7.49
CA LYS A 18 -26.54 41.85 -7.00
C LYS A 18 -26.66 43.30 -7.47
N LYS A 19 -27.10 43.54 -8.71
CA LYS A 19 -27.30 44.90 -9.24
C LYS A 19 -28.43 45.67 -8.54
N GLN A 20 -29.39 44.97 -7.94
CA GLN A 20 -30.49 45.60 -7.21
C GLN A 20 -30.12 45.94 -5.76
N GLN A 21 -29.11 45.28 -5.18
CA GLN A 21 -28.57 45.57 -3.84
C GLN A 21 -27.44 46.62 -3.81
N GLU A 22 -26.80 46.94 -4.95
CA GLU A 22 -25.70 47.94 -5.00
C GLU A 22 -26.16 49.41 -4.94
N ARG A 23 -27.46 49.70 -4.84
CA ARG A 23 -27.97 51.09 -4.74
C ARG A 23 -28.17 51.62 -3.32
N GLU A 24 -28.07 50.79 -2.28
CA GLU A 24 -28.23 51.27 -0.90
C GLU A 24 -27.12 50.70 0.01
N GLY A 25 -26.21 51.57 0.45
CA GLY A 25 -25.40 51.35 1.66
C GLY A 25 -23.97 50.81 1.44
N LYS A 26 -23.01 51.74 1.33
CA LYS A 26 -21.57 51.46 1.38
C LYS A 26 -20.99 51.98 2.70
N HIS A 27 -20.81 51.15 3.72
CA HIS A 27 -19.66 51.25 4.62
C HIS A 27 -19.45 49.99 5.48
N GLU A 28 -18.17 49.67 5.63
CA GLU A 28 -17.52 48.82 6.64
C GLU A 28 -17.42 47.30 6.49
N LYS A 29 -16.15 46.93 6.30
CA LYS A 29 -15.51 45.65 6.14
C LYS A 29 -15.57 44.87 7.46
N LYS A 30 -16.36 43.80 7.50
CA LYS A 30 -16.20 42.73 8.50
C LYS A 30 -15.77 41.46 7.78
N LYS A 31 -14.60 40.94 8.18
CA LYS A 31 -14.22 39.54 7.97
C LYS A 31 -15.22 38.71 8.78
N GLU A 32 -16.29 38.26 8.15
CA GLU A 32 -17.25 37.32 8.73
C GLU A 32 -17.20 36.01 7.96
N GLY A 33 -17.33 34.93 8.72
CA GLY A 33 -16.70 33.65 8.47
C GLY A 33 -17.20 32.92 7.23
N ASP A 34 -16.26 32.27 6.56
CA ASP A 34 -16.50 31.21 5.59
C ASP A 34 -16.92 29.90 6.30
N GLU A 35 -17.81 29.99 7.30
CA GLU A 35 -18.23 28.85 8.13
C GLU A 35 -19.71 28.48 7.95
N ASP A 36 -20.51 29.26 7.20
CA ASP A 36 -21.96 29.00 7.03
C ASP A 36 -22.40 28.98 5.56
N ARG A 37 -21.65 28.26 4.72
CA ARG A 37 -22.18 27.76 3.44
C ARG A 37 -22.27 26.25 3.58
N GLY A 38 -23.50 25.73 3.56
CA GLY A 38 -23.76 24.29 3.54
C GLY A 38 -22.95 23.57 2.45
N PRO A 39 -22.84 22.23 2.51
CA PRO A 39 -21.90 21.46 1.69
C PRO A 39 -21.95 21.86 0.22
N LEU A 40 -20.84 22.40 -0.31
CA LEU A 40 -20.72 22.90 -1.68
C LEU A 40 -20.96 21.81 -2.75
N CYS A 41 -20.93 20.54 -2.34
CA CYS A 41 -21.13 19.37 -3.18
C CYS A 41 -21.81 18.27 -2.34
N GLY A 42 -22.62 17.42 -2.99
CA GLY A 42 -23.14 16.20 -2.38
C GLY A 42 -22.02 15.21 -2.02
N PRO A 43 -22.35 14.11 -1.30
CA PRO A 43 -21.35 13.12 -0.89
C PRO A 43 -20.66 12.54 -2.12
N VAL A 44 -19.32 12.60 -2.15
CA VAL A 44 -18.52 12.05 -3.24
C VAL A 44 -17.83 10.78 -2.78
N ASN A 45 -18.11 9.67 -3.45
CA ASN A 45 -17.60 8.36 -3.06
C ASN A 45 -16.10 8.18 -3.37
N CYS A 46 -15.48 7.26 -2.65
CA CYS A 46 -14.16 6.73 -2.98
C CYS A 46 -14.20 5.99 -4.32
N ASN A 47 -13.03 5.82 -4.95
CA ASN A 47 -12.91 4.96 -6.11
C ASN A 47 -13.00 3.49 -5.66
N GLU A 48 -14.17 2.87 -5.88
CA GLU A 48 -14.49 1.52 -5.40
C GLU A 48 -13.50 0.46 -5.92
N LYS A 49 -13.06 0.58 -7.18
CA LYS A 49 -12.11 -0.37 -7.78
C LYS A 49 -10.77 -0.37 -7.05
N ILE A 50 -10.26 0.82 -6.73
CA ILE A 50 -9.02 0.99 -5.96
C ILE A 50 -9.23 0.51 -4.53
N VAL A 51 -10.37 0.81 -3.91
CA VAL A 51 -10.66 0.35 -2.54
C VAL A 51 -10.66 -1.18 -2.46
N VAL A 52 -11.30 -1.88 -3.40
CA VAL A 52 -11.30 -3.36 -3.45
C VAL A 52 -9.89 -3.92 -3.63
N LEU A 53 -9.07 -3.29 -4.48
CA LEU A 53 -7.67 -3.64 -4.66
C LEU A 53 -6.87 -3.48 -3.35
N LEU A 54 -7.02 -2.33 -2.69
CA LEU A 54 -6.34 -2.02 -1.43
C LEU A 54 -6.79 -2.94 -0.29
N GLN A 55 -8.06 -3.34 -0.23
CA GLN A 55 -8.57 -4.31 0.74
C GLN A 55 -7.87 -5.68 0.60
N ARG A 56 -7.52 -6.08 -0.62
CA ARG A 56 -6.75 -7.31 -0.88
C ARG A 56 -5.25 -7.13 -0.65
N LEU A 57 -4.70 -5.95 -0.93
CA LEU A 57 -3.27 -5.67 -0.78
C LEU A 57 -2.85 -5.52 0.68
N LYS A 58 -3.66 -4.86 1.52
CA LYS A 58 -3.36 -4.62 2.94
C LYS A 58 -2.97 -5.88 3.74
N PRO A 59 -3.70 -7.02 3.67
CA PRO A 59 -3.29 -8.23 4.36
C PRO A 59 -1.96 -8.79 3.82
N GLU A 60 -1.71 -8.73 2.51
CA GLU A 60 -0.45 -9.20 1.92
C GLU A 60 0.76 -8.38 2.42
N ILE A 61 0.59 -7.06 2.58
CA ILE A 61 1.62 -6.18 3.17
C ILE A 61 1.89 -6.57 4.62
N LYS A 62 0.84 -6.84 5.40
CA LYS A 62 0.96 -7.25 6.79
C LYS A 62 1.71 -8.59 6.90
N ASP A 63 1.30 -9.58 6.12
CA ASP A 63 1.87 -10.92 6.14
C ASP A 63 3.35 -10.94 5.75
N VAL A 64 3.77 -10.14 4.75
CA VAL A 64 5.18 -10.07 4.37
C VAL A 64 6.02 -9.36 5.45
N ALA A 65 5.50 -8.31 6.06
CA ALA A 65 6.18 -7.60 7.14
C ALA A 65 6.37 -8.49 8.38
N GLU A 66 5.31 -9.20 8.81
CA GLU A 66 5.38 -10.11 9.95
C GLU A 66 6.36 -11.27 9.72
N LYS A 67 6.32 -11.90 8.53
CA LYS A 67 7.23 -13.00 8.18
C LYS A 67 8.69 -12.54 8.10
N LEU A 68 8.95 -11.39 7.50
CA LEU A 68 10.31 -10.83 7.42
C LEU A 68 10.82 -10.43 8.81
N SER A 69 9.99 -9.82 9.65
CA SER A 69 10.35 -9.46 11.03
C SER A 69 10.70 -10.70 11.85
N LEU A 70 9.87 -11.74 11.79
CA LEU A 70 10.09 -13.00 12.50
C LEU A 70 11.43 -13.63 12.14
N VAL A 71 11.75 -13.72 10.85
CA VAL A 71 13.01 -14.34 10.42
C VAL A 71 14.21 -13.44 10.72
N THR A 72 14.05 -12.13 10.65
CA THR A 72 15.09 -11.18 11.06
C THR A 72 15.44 -11.38 12.54
N THR A 73 14.44 -11.50 13.42
CA THR A 73 14.64 -11.83 14.83
C THR A 73 15.27 -13.21 15.02
N TRP A 74 14.84 -14.22 14.25
CA TRP A 74 15.45 -15.55 14.32
C TRP A 74 16.95 -15.50 13.93
N LEU A 75 17.32 -14.83 12.85
CA LEU A 75 18.71 -14.68 12.42
C LEU A 75 19.57 -14.02 13.49
N GLN A 76 19.05 -12.99 14.18
CA GLN A 76 19.75 -12.35 15.30
C GLN A 76 20.01 -13.33 16.45
N LEU A 77 19.04 -14.17 16.78
CA LEU A 77 19.16 -15.19 17.83
C LEU A 77 20.11 -16.33 17.45
N GLN A 78 20.40 -16.54 16.16
CA GLN A 78 21.36 -17.55 15.69
C GLN A 78 22.81 -17.05 15.67
N MET A 79 23.07 -15.76 15.97
CA MET A 79 24.44 -15.26 15.99
C MET A 79 25.23 -15.88 17.16
N PRO A 80 26.36 -16.56 16.88
CA PRO A 80 27.16 -17.21 17.91
C PRO A 80 27.97 -16.18 18.72
N GLN A 81 28.54 -16.63 19.84
CA GLN A 81 29.46 -15.81 20.64
C GLN A 81 30.66 -15.35 19.79
N ILE A 82 31.04 -14.08 19.97
CA ILE A 82 32.22 -13.49 19.33
C ILE A 82 33.46 -14.23 19.85
N GLU A 83 34.19 -14.89 18.95
CA GLU A 83 35.41 -15.65 19.24
C GLU A 83 36.42 -15.40 18.10
N ASP A 84 37.71 -15.43 18.43
CA ASP A 84 38.79 -15.29 17.44
C ASP A 84 39.02 -16.61 16.70
N GLY A 85 38.26 -16.85 15.63
CA GLY A 85 38.42 -18.01 14.75
C GLY A 85 37.12 -18.51 14.10
N ASP A 86 37.25 -19.14 12.93
CA ASP A 86 36.16 -19.67 12.07
C ASP A 86 34.98 -18.69 11.83
N SER A 87 35.28 -17.63 11.07
CA SER A 87 34.35 -16.54 10.75
C SER A 87 33.55 -16.75 9.47
N VAL A 88 33.79 -17.82 8.71
CA VAL A 88 33.15 -17.99 7.38
C VAL A 88 31.64 -18.13 7.51
N GLY A 89 31.16 -18.96 8.45
CA GLY A 89 29.71 -19.12 8.68
C GLY A 89 29.05 -17.86 9.25
N VAL A 90 29.77 -17.14 10.13
CA VAL A 90 29.30 -15.87 10.72
C VAL A 90 29.18 -14.79 9.64
N ALA A 91 30.15 -14.67 8.74
CA ALA A 91 30.09 -13.73 7.62
C ALA A 91 28.90 -14.01 6.67
N VAL A 92 28.55 -15.29 6.47
CA VAL A 92 27.35 -15.66 5.71
C VAL A 92 26.08 -15.21 6.46
N GLN A 93 25.99 -15.45 7.77
CA GLN A 93 24.84 -14.99 8.58
C GLN A 93 24.69 -13.47 8.52
N GLU A 94 25.77 -12.72 8.71
CA GLU A 94 25.78 -11.25 8.62
C GLU A 94 25.29 -10.79 7.24
N LYS A 95 25.75 -11.44 6.16
CA LYS A 95 25.34 -11.06 4.80
C LYS A 95 23.86 -11.34 4.54
N VAL A 96 23.34 -12.48 5.00
CA VAL A 96 21.92 -12.81 4.88
C VAL A 96 21.07 -11.88 5.74
N PHE A 97 21.56 -11.51 6.92
CA PHE A 97 20.89 -10.56 7.81
C PHE A 97 20.81 -9.16 7.19
N GLU A 98 21.89 -8.65 6.60
CA GLU A 98 21.92 -7.37 5.88
C GLU A 98 20.91 -7.35 4.71
N LEU A 99 20.87 -8.43 3.92
CA LEU A 99 19.95 -8.55 2.79
C LEU A 99 18.49 -8.64 3.25
N THR A 100 18.21 -9.40 4.32
CA THR A 100 16.86 -9.51 4.89
C THR A 100 16.39 -8.17 5.47
N THR A 101 17.27 -7.44 6.14
CA THR A 101 16.98 -6.09 6.66
C THR A 101 16.66 -5.11 5.52
N THR A 102 17.41 -5.19 4.42
CA THR A 102 17.16 -4.36 3.23
C THR A 102 15.79 -4.65 2.63
N LEU A 103 15.38 -5.92 2.56
CA LEU A 103 14.07 -6.34 2.07
C LEU A 103 12.91 -5.84 2.95
N HIS A 104 13.14 -5.69 4.26
CA HIS A 104 12.13 -5.22 5.22
C HIS A 104 11.68 -3.77 4.97
N SER A 105 12.60 -2.91 4.52
CA SER A 105 12.35 -1.48 4.36
C SER A 105 11.25 -1.11 3.35
N LYS A 106 11.04 -1.95 2.33
CA LYS A 106 10.10 -1.65 1.25
C LYS A 106 8.63 -1.87 1.68
N PRO A 107 8.23 -3.04 2.21
CA PRO A 107 6.88 -3.26 2.70
C PRO A 107 6.43 -2.26 3.77
N GLU A 108 7.32 -1.82 4.65
CA GLU A 108 7.01 -0.80 5.68
C GLU A 108 6.51 0.51 5.07
N GLY A 109 7.07 0.91 3.93
CA GLY A 109 6.68 2.14 3.22
C GLY A 109 5.31 2.07 2.54
N PHE A 110 4.78 0.87 2.28
CA PHE A 110 3.53 0.72 1.53
C PHE A 110 2.31 1.23 2.31
N HIS A 111 2.29 1.08 3.64
CA HIS A 111 1.18 1.59 4.45
C HIS A 111 1.08 3.12 4.39
N THR A 112 2.23 3.81 4.38
CA THR A 112 2.32 5.26 4.23
C THR A 112 1.85 5.70 2.84
N GLN A 113 2.23 4.98 1.78
CA GLN A 113 1.79 5.28 0.41
C GLN A 113 0.26 5.18 0.27
N ILE A 114 -0.35 4.11 0.79
CA ILE A 114 -1.82 3.94 0.78
C ILE A 114 -2.51 5.08 1.53
N SER A 115 -1.97 5.48 2.68
CA SER A 115 -2.54 6.58 3.48
C SER A 115 -2.43 7.91 2.73
N LYS A 116 -1.30 8.14 2.06
CA LYS A 116 -1.03 9.34 1.27
C LYS A 116 -2.04 9.50 0.12
N TYR A 117 -2.40 8.42 -0.57
CA TYR A 117 -3.40 8.46 -1.63
C TYR A 117 -4.74 9.02 -1.15
N PHE A 118 -5.26 8.55 -0.01
CA PHE A 118 -6.53 9.05 0.52
C PHE A 118 -6.46 10.54 0.86
N SER A 119 -5.36 10.98 1.50
CA SER A 119 -5.15 12.39 1.83
C SER A 119 -5.03 13.29 0.59
N GLU A 120 -4.22 12.91 -0.39
CA GLU A 120 -4.06 13.70 -1.61
C GLU A 120 -5.35 13.74 -2.45
N ARG A 121 -6.09 12.63 -2.48
CA ARG A 121 -7.38 12.55 -3.15
C ARG A 121 -8.42 13.43 -2.45
N SER A 122 -8.50 13.40 -1.12
CA SER A 122 -9.43 14.26 -0.37
C SER A 122 -9.13 15.74 -0.55
N ASP A 123 -7.85 16.11 -0.62
CA ASP A 123 -7.44 17.49 -0.86
C ASP A 123 -7.80 17.97 -2.27
N ALA A 124 -7.53 17.14 -3.28
CA ALA A 124 -7.89 17.43 -4.66
C ALA A 124 -9.42 17.55 -4.83
N MET A 125 -10.18 16.67 -4.17
CA MET A 125 -11.65 16.74 -4.12
C MET A 125 -12.15 18.02 -3.46
N THR A 126 -11.58 18.40 -2.32
CA THR A 126 -11.94 19.62 -1.60
C THR A 126 -11.71 20.86 -2.48
N LYS A 127 -10.60 20.91 -3.21
CA LYS A 127 -10.31 21.99 -4.16
C LYS A 127 -11.29 21.99 -5.33
N ALA A 128 -11.62 20.82 -5.89
CA ALA A 128 -12.60 20.70 -6.96
C ALA A 128 -14.01 21.18 -6.55
N ALA A 129 -14.42 20.88 -5.32
CA ALA A 129 -15.72 21.32 -4.77
C ALA A 129 -15.75 22.83 -4.47
N LYS A 130 -14.66 23.38 -3.92
CA LYS A 130 -14.53 24.82 -3.62
C LYS A 130 -14.39 25.68 -4.88
N GLN A 131 -13.77 25.15 -5.94
CA GLN A 131 -13.49 25.87 -7.19
C GLN A 131 -14.00 25.10 -8.43
N PRO A 132 -15.33 24.96 -8.64
CA PRO A 132 -15.87 24.12 -9.72
C PRO A 132 -15.54 24.61 -11.13
N HIS A 133 -15.16 25.88 -11.27
CA HIS A 133 -14.76 26.51 -12.54
C HIS A 133 -13.38 26.07 -13.02
N VAL A 134 -12.51 25.59 -12.12
CA VAL A 134 -11.19 25.07 -12.48
C VAL A 134 -11.30 23.59 -12.80
N GLY A 135 -11.36 23.26 -14.09
CA GLY A 135 -11.48 21.87 -14.57
C GLY A 135 -10.30 20.97 -14.15
N ASP A 136 -9.12 21.54 -13.94
CA ASP A 136 -7.90 20.79 -13.60
C ASP A 136 -7.99 20.05 -12.26
N TYR A 137 -8.77 20.53 -11.28
CA TYR A 137 -8.94 19.80 -10.03
C TYR A 137 -9.70 18.48 -10.23
N ARG A 138 -10.68 18.46 -11.14
CA ARG A 138 -11.39 17.21 -11.48
C ARG A 138 -10.46 16.24 -12.18
N ARG A 139 -9.66 16.75 -13.12
CA ARG A 139 -8.63 15.96 -13.81
C ARG A 139 -7.58 15.41 -12.84
N ARG A 140 -7.16 16.22 -11.86
CA ARG A 140 -6.18 15.81 -10.85
C ARG A 140 -6.66 14.61 -10.04
N VAL A 141 -7.94 14.54 -9.67
CA VAL A 141 -8.46 13.38 -8.96
C VAL A 141 -8.40 12.11 -9.82
N HIS A 142 -8.76 12.20 -11.10
CA HIS A 142 -8.63 11.06 -12.02
C HIS A 142 -7.17 10.61 -12.18
N GLN A 143 -6.23 11.55 -12.29
CA GLN A 143 -4.81 11.22 -12.35
C GLN A 143 -4.28 10.56 -11.08
N LEU A 144 -4.76 10.97 -9.90
CA LEU A 144 -4.42 10.32 -8.64
C LEU A 144 -4.96 8.89 -8.59
N ASP A 145 -6.20 8.67 -9.04
CA ASP A 145 -6.79 7.34 -9.13
C ASP A 145 -5.98 6.43 -10.10
N ASP A 146 -5.61 6.94 -11.28
CA ASP A 146 -4.82 6.19 -12.27
C ASP A 146 -3.41 5.87 -11.74
N ALA A 147 -2.75 6.82 -11.08
CA ALA A 147 -1.44 6.62 -10.48
C ALA A 147 -1.49 5.57 -9.37
N GLU A 148 -2.48 5.63 -8.48
CA GLU A 148 -2.62 4.67 -7.39
C GLU A 148 -2.87 3.24 -7.91
N TYR A 149 -3.61 3.08 -9.00
CA TYR A 149 -3.76 1.77 -9.64
C TYR A 149 -2.40 1.18 -10.07
N TRP A 150 -1.53 1.99 -10.66
CA TRP A 150 -0.18 1.57 -11.04
C TRP A 150 0.69 1.28 -9.82
N ASP A 151 0.62 2.11 -8.79
CA ASP A 151 1.37 1.92 -7.55
C ASP A 151 0.96 0.62 -6.84
N VAL A 152 -0.34 0.32 -6.76
CA VAL A 152 -0.86 -0.97 -6.25
C VAL A 152 -0.25 -2.14 -7.01
N ARG A 153 -0.19 -2.08 -8.34
CA ARG A 153 0.40 -3.14 -9.16
C ARG A 153 1.89 -3.32 -8.86
N LEU A 154 2.63 -2.22 -8.68
CA LEU A 154 4.05 -2.26 -8.32
C LEU A 154 4.27 -2.81 -6.90
N MET A 155 3.43 -2.42 -5.93
CA MET A 155 3.48 -2.95 -4.56
C MET A 155 3.33 -4.47 -4.55
N VAL A 156 2.36 -5.02 -5.30
CA VAL A 156 2.18 -6.49 -5.42
C VAL A 156 3.44 -7.16 -6.02
N MET A 157 4.05 -6.55 -7.03
CA MET A 157 5.27 -7.08 -7.64
C MET A 157 6.45 -7.09 -6.66
N GLU A 158 6.62 -6.04 -5.86
CA GLU A 158 7.67 -5.96 -4.84
C GLU A 158 7.42 -6.94 -3.68
N ILE A 159 6.17 -7.16 -3.25
CA ILE A 159 5.85 -8.22 -2.25
C ILE A 159 6.28 -9.59 -2.77
N ARG A 160 5.91 -9.92 -4.02
CA ARG A 160 6.30 -11.20 -4.64
C ARG A 160 7.81 -11.35 -4.74
N LYS A 161 8.50 -10.28 -5.15
CA LYS A 161 9.97 -10.24 -5.23
C LYS A 161 10.60 -10.44 -3.86
N ALA A 162 10.07 -9.79 -2.81
CA ALA A 162 10.54 -9.96 -1.45
C ALA A 162 10.49 -11.42 -1.02
N TYR A 163 9.34 -12.10 -1.19
CA TYR A 163 9.24 -13.54 -0.90
C TYR A 163 10.22 -14.39 -1.70
N THR A 164 10.37 -14.10 -2.99
CA THR A 164 11.24 -14.90 -3.88
C THR A 164 12.70 -14.80 -3.47
N VAL A 165 13.20 -13.57 -3.27
CA VAL A 165 14.60 -13.32 -2.89
C VAL A 165 14.86 -13.86 -1.48
N PHE A 166 13.93 -13.62 -0.55
CA PHE A 166 14.02 -14.10 0.82
C PHE A 166 14.06 -15.63 0.90
N TYR A 167 13.20 -16.31 0.15
CA TYR A 167 13.20 -17.77 0.13
C TYR A 167 14.47 -18.34 -0.47
N ASP A 168 14.92 -17.80 -1.61
CA ASP A 168 16.13 -18.24 -2.30
C ASP A 168 17.39 -18.12 -1.42
N ILE A 169 17.56 -16.99 -0.74
CA ILE A 169 18.73 -16.75 0.09
C ILE A 169 18.76 -17.62 1.35
N ILE A 170 17.60 -17.82 1.99
CA ILE A 170 17.51 -18.65 3.19
C ILE A 170 17.79 -20.11 2.85
N LEU A 171 17.18 -20.63 1.78
CA LEU A 171 17.37 -22.03 1.39
C LEU A 171 18.83 -22.35 1.02
N LYS A 172 19.46 -21.52 0.20
CA LYS A 172 20.84 -21.75 -0.26
C LYS A 172 21.84 -21.75 0.89
N ASN A 173 21.56 -21.03 1.97
CA ASN A 173 22.47 -20.83 3.08
C ASN A 173 22.02 -21.53 4.38
N PHE A 174 20.93 -22.30 4.34
CA PHE A 174 20.22 -22.77 5.54
C PHE A 174 21.12 -23.51 6.54
N GLU A 175 22.00 -24.40 6.06
CA GLU A 175 22.94 -25.13 6.91
C GLU A 175 23.90 -24.20 7.66
N LYS A 176 24.42 -23.18 6.97
CA LYS A 176 25.31 -22.17 7.57
C LYS A 176 24.57 -21.22 8.50
N LEU A 177 23.29 -20.95 8.25
CA LEU A 177 22.46 -20.13 9.13
C LEU A 177 22.14 -20.85 10.44
N LYS A 178 21.88 -22.16 10.38
CA LYS A 178 21.55 -22.98 11.56
C LYS A 178 22.78 -23.39 12.37
N LYS A 179 23.90 -23.65 11.69
CA LYS A 179 25.14 -24.14 12.29
C LYS A 179 26.34 -23.36 11.72
N PRO A 180 26.53 -22.10 12.12
CA PRO A 180 27.61 -21.25 11.57
C PRO A 180 29.01 -21.84 11.78
N ARG A 181 29.23 -22.55 12.91
CA ARG A 181 30.50 -23.21 13.27
C ARG A 181 30.43 -24.75 13.31
N GLY A 182 29.38 -25.37 12.74
CA GLY A 182 29.18 -26.83 12.81
C GLY A 182 28.39 -27.29 14.05
N GLU A 183 28.61 -28.54 14.50
CA GLU A 183 27.84 -29.15 15.60
C GLU A 183 28.19 -28.58 16.98
N THR A 184 27.61 -27.43 17.32
CA THR A 184 27.64 -26.88 18.67
C THR A 184 26.32 -27.15 19.38
N LYS A 185 26.41 -27.76 20.57
CA LYS A 185 25.28 -28.11 21.45
C LYS A 185 24.64 -26.85 22.02
N GLY A 186 23.65 -26.27 21.34
CA GLY A 186 22.94 -25.10 21.87
C GLY A 186 22.03 -24.37 20.89
N VAL A 187 21.69 -24.96 19.74
CA VAL A 187 20.82 -24.30 18.75
C VAL A 187 19.40 -24.26 19.27
N ILE A 188 18.82 -23.07 19.39
CA ILE A 188 17.39 -22.87 19.64
C ILE A 188 16.65 -23.52 18.46
N SER A 189 16.02 -24.68 18.70
CA SER A 189 15.16 -25.32 17.73
C SER A 189 13.95 -24.43 17.44
N TRP A 190 13.51 -24.39 16.19
CA TRP A 190 12.33 -23.64 15.74
C TRP A 190 11.19 -23.74 16.77
N PRO A 191 10.56 -22.61 17.18
CA PRO A 191 9.24 -22.69 17.75
C PRO A 191 8.34 -23.41 16.74
N PRO A 192 7.52 -24.41 17.14
CA PRO A 192 6.66 -25.17 16.23
C PRO A 192 5.65 -24.32 15.44
N LEU A 193 5.54 -23.03 15.76
CA LEU A 193 4.50 -22.13 15.29
C LEU A 193 4.79 -21.48 13.93
N ILE A 194 5.98 -21.64 13.36
CA ILE A 194 6.31 -20.96 12.10
C ILE A 194 5.72 -21.71 10.88
N PHE A 195 5.22 -22.94 11.04
CA PHE A 195 4.56 -23.71 9.96
C PHE A 195 3.23 -24.37 10.34
N CYS A 196 2.80 -24.29 11.60
CA CYS A 196 1.61 -24.98 12.08
C CYS A 196 0.63 -24.00 12.71
N ASP A 197 -0.10 -23.27 11.85
CA ASP A 197 -1.50 -23.00 12.17
C ASP A 197 -2.33 -24.16 11.60
N GLY A 198 -2.46 -25.23 12.38
CA GLY A 198 -3.63 -26.12 12.44
C GLY A 198 -4.18 -26.82 11.18
N SER A 199 -3.57 -26.69 10.01
CA SER A 199 -4.04 -27.26 8.76
C SER A 199 -2.91 -28.11 8.16
N SER A 200 -2.97 -29.42 8.41
CA SER A 200 -2.01 -30.41 7.87
C SER A 200 -2.09 -30.57 6.33
N ARG A 201 -2.58 -29.55 5.61
CA ARG A 201 -2.70 -29.48 4.15
C ARG A 201 -1.72 -28.47 3.52
N ASP A 202 -1.11 -27.57 4.28
CA ASP A 202 -0.40 -26.41 3.71
C ASP A 202 1.08 -26.64 3.35
N LEU A 203 1.73 -27.70 3.85
CA LEU A 203 3.14 -27.97 3.49
C LEU A 203 3.28 -28.48 2.03
N PRO A 204 2.43 -29.40 1.55
CA PRO A 204 2.37 -29.74 0.12
C PRO A 204 1.73 -28.62 -0.72
N ASP A 205 0.83 -27.81 -0.16
CA ASP A 205 0.16 -26.73 -0.91
C ASP A 205 1.00 -25.46 -1.03
N PHE A 206 1.97 -25.21 -0.14
CA PHE A 206 3.00 -24.17 -0.33
C PHE A 206 3.92 -24.52 -1.51
N TYR A 207 4.34 -25.80 -1.63
CA TYR A 207 5.11 -26.32 -2.76
C TYR A 207 4.29 -26.46 -4.05
N ARG A 208 3.01 -26.87 -3.96
CA ARG A 208 2.06 -26.97 -5.11
C ARG A 208 1.61 -25.59 -5.57
N GLY A 209 1.50 -24.63 -4.66
CA GLY A 209 1.32 -23.22 -4.93
C GLY A 209 2.46 -22.72 -5.81
N LEU A 210 3.72 -22.99 -5.46
CA LEU A 210 4.89 -22.54 -6.23
C LEU A 210 4.97 -23.13 -7.66
N GLN A 211 4.44 -24.32 -7.90
CA GLN A 211 4.27 -24.88 -9.26
C GLN A 211 3.02 -24.34 -10.01
N THR A 212 2.08 -23.69 -9.31
CA THR A 212 0.87 -23.06 -9.90
C THR A 212 0.84 -21.52 -9.78
N PHE A 213 1.91 -20.92 -9.25
CA PHE A 213 2.09 -19.48 -9.06
C PHE A 213 2.50 -18.66 -10.31
N PRO A 214 2.36 -19.16 -11.56
CA PRO A 214 2.13 -18.27 -12.69
C PRO A 214 0.69 -17.75 -12.79
N THR A 215 -0.28 -18.33 -12.06
CA THR A 215 -1.71 -18.18 -12.41
C THR A 215 -2.62 -17.56 -11.34
N PHE A 216 -2.24 -17.56 -10.06
CA PHE A 216 -3.18 -17.12 -9.00
C PHE A 216 -3.32 -15.59 -8.85
N CYS A 217 -2.35 -14.79 -9.29
CA CYS A 217 -2.47 -13.33 -9.31
C CYS A 217 -2.97 -12.76 -10.64
N LEU A 218 -3.03 -13.55 -11.72
CA LEU A 218 -3.56 -13.12 -13.01
C LEU A 218 -5.01 -13.55 -13.26
N LEU A 219 -5.48 -14.66 -12.67
CA LEU A 219 -6.84 -15.17 -12.94
C LEU A 219 -7.93 -14.68 -11.97
N ARG A 220 -7.62 -13.88 -10.95
CA ARG A 220 -8.62 -13.30 -10.03
C ARG A 220 -8.93 -11.81 -10.28
N PHE A 221 -8.39 -11.22 -11.35
CA PHE A 221 -8.66 -9.83 -11.75
C PHE A 221 -9.14 -9.67 -13.21
N LEU A 222 -9.35 -10.79 -13.92
CA LEU A 222 -9.74 -10.81 -15.33
C LEU A 222 -11.19 -11.23 -15.69
N PRO A 223 -12.21 -11.28 -14.79
CA PRO A 223 -13.59 -11.42 -15.27
C PRO A 223 -14.36 -10.08 -15.44
N HIS A 224 -13.79 -8.92 -15.14
CA HIS A 224 -14.56 -7.66 -15.18
C HIS A 224 -14.17 -6.66 -16.29
N LEU A 225 -13.14 -6.95 -17.08
CA LEU A 225 -12.78 -6.15 -18.27
C LEU A 225 -13.18 -6.82 -19.59
N ALA A 226 -13.58 -8.10 -19.58
CA ALA A 226 -14.04 -8.82 -20.78
C ALA A 226 -15.55 -8.64 -21.08
N SER A 227 -16.31 -7.94 -20.23
CA SER A 227 -17.77 -7.74 -20.40
C SER A 227 -18.16 -6.41 -21.06
N GLN A 228 -17.20 -5.64 -21.61
CA GLN A 228 -17.49 -4.43 -22.41
C GLN A 228 -16.87 -4.45 -23.81
N ALA A 229 -16.55 -5.64 -24.32
CA ALA A 229 -16.09 -5.86 -25.69
C ALA A 229 -16.94 -6.92 -26.41
N GLN A 230 -18.26 -6.81 -26.26
CA GLN A 230 -19.28 -7.41 -27.13
C GLN A 230 -20.40 -6.41 -27.35
#